data_AF-A0A3D9BEL5-F1
#
_entry.id   AF-A0A3D9BEL5-F1
#
_cell.length_a   1.000
_cell.length_b   1.000
_cell.length_c   1.000
_cell.angle_alpha   90.00
_cell.angle_beta   90.00
_cell.angle_gamma   90.00
#
_symmetry.space_group_name_H-M   'P 1'
#
loop_
_entity.id
_entity.type
_entity.pdbx_description
1 polymer ?
#
loop_
_entity_poly.entity_id
_entity_poly.type
_entity_poly.pdbx_seq_one_letter_code
_entity_poly.pdbx_strand_id
1 'polypeptide(L)'
;AFASLLRRILCAWLLSCSYGPAASEAARCDSAARTAAAAEGVPAEVLLAITRVETGRRQAGILTPWPWTVNMEGEGRWFPDRASMLDYVAHHVSRGATSFDLGCFQINHRWHGDAFRSLDDMADPE
;
A
#
# COMPACT_ATOMS: atom_id res chain seq x y z
N ALA A 1 -56.55 11.66 -14.36
CA ALA A 1 -55.69 10.95 -13.41
C ALA A 1 -55.44 9.56 -14.00
N PHE A 2 -54.29 9.28 -14.61
CA PHE A 2 -53.25 8.44 -14.00
C PHE A 2 -51.88 8.69 -14.66
N ALA A 3 -51.55 9.95 -14.94
CA ALA A 3 -50.19 10.35 -15.32
C ALA A 3 -49.33 10.46 -14.04
N SER A 4 -48.90 9.32 -13.44
CA SER A 4 -48.00 9.35 -12.26
C SER A 4 -47.34 8.02 -11.85
N LEU A 5 -47.43 6.94 -12.64
CA LEU A 5 -46.98 5.62 -12.13
C LEU A 5 -45.79 4.95 -12.81
N LEU A 6 -44.99 5.65 -13.61
CA LEU A 6 -43.76 5.08 -14.20
C LEU A 6 -42.51 5.96 -13.99
N ARG A 7 -42.56 6.91 -13.04
CA ARG A 7 -41.43 7.78 -12.65
C ARG A 7 -40.83 7.37 -11.29
N ARG A 8 -40.90 6.10 -10.93
CA ARG A 8 -40.39 5.56 -9.64
C ARG A 8 -39.66 4.23 -9.76
N ILE A 9 -39.12 3.89 -10.93
CA ILE A 9 -38.20 2.74 -11.11
C ILE A 9 -36.79 3.22 -11.55
N LEU A 10 -36.59 4.53 -11.72
CA LEU A 10 -35.26 5.15 -11.75
C LEU A 10 -34.85 5.50 -10.31
N CYS A 11 -34.02 4.67 -9.67
CA CYS A 11 -33.04 5.05 -8.62
C CYS A 11 -32.55 3.85 -7.78
N ALA A 12 -33.12 2.65 -7.92
CA ALA A 12 -32.77 1.53 -7.04
C ALA A 12 -31.60 0.64 -7.51
N TRP A 13 -30.91 1.00 -8.60
CA TRP A 13 -29.85 0.16 -9.22
C TRP A 13 -28.52 0.89 -9.47
N LEU A 14 -28.25 2.00 -8.78
CA LEU A 14 -26.97 2.72 -8.89
C LEU A 14 -26.37 3.04 -7.51
N LEU A 15 -26.34 2.03 -6.65
CA LEU A 15 -25.45 2.02 -5.48
C LEU A 15 -24.53 0.80 -5.58
N SER A 16 -23.83 0.69 -6.72
CA SER A 16 -22.55 -0.02 -6.75
C SER A 16 -21.57 0.85 -5.97
N CYS A 17 -21.48 0.62 -4.66
CA CYS A 17 -20.32 1.05 -3.90
C CYS A 17 -19.11 0.29 -4.46
N SER A 18 -18.41 0.89 -5.42
CA SER A 18 -17.07 0.45 -5.81
C SER A 18 -16.19 0.57 -4.57
N TYR A 19 -15.99 -0.55 -3.86
CA TYR A 19 -15.04 -0.63 -2.76
C TYR A 19 -13.66 -0.36 -3.37
N GLY A 20 -13.13 0.84 -3.11
CA GLY A 20 -11.88 1.28 -3.72
C GLY A 20 -10.70 0.37 -3.33
N PRO A 21 -9.61 0.38 -4.11
CA PRO A 21 -8.45 -0.52 -4.01
C PRO A 21 -7.69 -0.46 -2.67
N ALA A 22 -8.06 0.41 -1.74
CA ALA A 22 -7.31 0.57 -0.51
C ALA A 22 -7.51 -0.51 0.54
N ALA A 23 -8.72 -1.10 0.59
CA ALA A 23 -8.94 -2.24 1.47
C ALA A 23 -8.10 -3.44 1.01
N SER A 24 -7.84 -3.57 -0.30
CA SER A 24 -6.91 -4.59 -0.81
C SER A 24 -5.46 -4.23 -0.53
N GLU A 25 -5.05 -2.96 -0.67
CA GLU A 25 -3.65 -2.57 -0.40
C GLU A 25 -3.24 -2.72 1.06
N ALA A 26 -4.09 -2.27 1.99
CA ALA A 26 -3.84 -2.45 3.42
C ALA A 26 -3.81 -3.95 3.79
N ALA A 27 -4.68 -4.76 3.17
CA ALA A 27 -4.71 -6.19 3.40
C ALA A 27 -3.42 -6.90 2.95
N ARG A 28 -2.78 -6.46 1.85
CA ARG A 28 -1.47 -6.99 1.43
C ARG A 28 -0.40 -6.75 2.49
N CYS A 29 -0.31 -5.53 3.02
CA CYS A 29 0.62 -5.25 4.12
C CYS A 29 0.32 -6.06 5.39
N ASP A 30 -0.96 -6.22 5.73
CA ASP A 30 -1.37 -7.03 6.89
C ASP A 30 -1.11 -8.53 6.67
N SER A 31 -1.23 -9.03 5.44
CA SER A 31 -0.88 -10.40 5.03
C SER A 31 0.61 -10.64 5.23
N ALA A 32 1.45 -9.76 4.66
CA ALA A 32 2.90 -9.76 4.81
C ALA A 32 3.32 -9.77 6.29
N ALA A 33 2.71 -8.92 7.11
CA ALA A 33 2.96 -8.84 8.54
C ALA A 33 2.65 -10.15 9.27
N ARG A 34 1.55 -10.82 8.92
CA ARG A 34 1.20 -12.11 9.56
C ARG A 34 2.14 -13.22 9.12
N THR A 35 2.50 -13.26 7.83
CA THR A 35 3.45 -14.24 7.29
C THR A 35 4.82 -14.09 7.93
N ALA A 36 5.37 -12.87 7.96
CA ALA A 36 6.65 -12.59 8.60
C ALA A 36 6.60 -12.86 10.12
N ALA A 37 5.51 -12.50 10.80
CA ALA A 37 5.38 -12.73 12.24
C ALA A 37 5.39 -14.22 12.58
N ALA A 38 4.68 -15.03 11.79
CA ALA A 38 4.66 -16.47 11.94
C ALA A 38 6.03 -17.10 11.65
N ALA A 39 6.74 -16.62 10.63
CA ALA A 39 8.08 -17.10 10.28
C ALA A 39 9.11 -16.81 11.37
N GLU A 40 9.06 -15.62 11.97
CA GLU A 40 10.03 -15.16 12.98
C GLU A 40 9.61 -15.48 14.43
N GLY A 41 8.42 -16.06 14.63
CA GLY A 41 7.92 -16.40 15.97
C GLY A 41 7.61 -15.17 16.84
N VAL A 42 7.29 -14.03 16.23
CA VAL A 42 6.90 -12.80 16.93
C VAL A 42 5.37 -12.61 16.93
N PRO A 43 4.79 -11.87 17.89
CA PRO A 43 3.36 -11.59 17.88
C PRO A 43 2.96 -10.79 16.63
N ALA A 44 1.92 -11.22 15.92
CA ALA A 44 1.46 -10.57 14.70
C ALA A 44 1.05 -9.11 14.92
N GLU A 45 0.53 -8.80 16.11
CA GLU A 45 0.14 -7.45 16.52
C GLU A 45 1.31 -6.46 16.48
N VAL A 46 2.54 -6.94 16.72
CA VAL A 46 3.75 -6.12 16.65
C VAL A 46 4.03 -5.71 15.21
N LEU A 47 4.07 -6.66 14.27
CA LEU A 47 4.33 -6.35 12.86
C LEU A 47 3.17 -5.57 12.23
N LEU A 48 1.92 -5.86 12.62
CA LEU A 48 0.76 -5.06 12.21
C LEU A 48 0.86 -3.60 12.71
N ALA A 49 1.32 -3.39 13.94
CA ALA A 49 1.55 -2.04 14.46
C ALA A 49 2.66 -1.33 13.67
N ILE A 50 3.76 -2.04 13.36
CA ILE A 50 4.88 -1.50 12.59
C ILE A 50 4.42 -1.02 11.21
N THR A 51 3.67 -1.81 10.44
CA THR A 51 3.24 -1.36 9.10
C THR A 51 2.48 -0.04 9.13
N ARG A 52 1.69 0.20 10.19
CA ARG A 52 0.91 1.42 10.40
C ARG A 52 1.77 2.60 10.88
N VAL A 53 2.84 2.35 11.62
CA VAL A 53 3.80 3.38 12.02
C VAL A 53 4.63 3.81 10.81
N GLU A 54 5.08 2.85 10.00
CA GLU A 54 5.98 3.08 8.87
C GLU A 54 5.30 3.73 7.66
N THR A 55 4.12 3.22 7.28
CA THR A 55 3.45 3.63 6.02
C THR A 55 2.03 4.12 6.20
N GLY A 56 1.58 4.25 7.46
CA GLY A 56 0.20 4.55 7.78
C GLY A 56 -0.27 5.85 7.16
N ARG A 57 -1.40 5.78 6.45
CA ARG A 57 -2.15 6.94 5.97
C ARG A 57 -3.61 6.83 6.40
N ARG A 58 -4.24 7.99 6.61
CA ARG A 58 -5.68 8.02 6.94
C ARG A 58 -6.50 7.81 5.68
N GLN A 59 -7.34 6.78 5.70
CA GLN A 59 -8.35 6.53 4.69
C GLN A 59 -9.72 6.35 5.33
N ALA A 60 -10.68 7.17 4.91
CA ALA A 60 -12.02 7.20 5.50
C ALA A 60 -12.00 7.30 7.04
N GLY A 61 -11.03 8.03 7.60
CA GLY A 61 -10.84 8.19 9.04
C GLY A 61 -10.04 7.09 9.75
N ILE A 62 -9.76 5.97 9.08
CA ILE A 62 -9.04 4.81 9.62
C ILE A 62 -7.55 4.91 9.23
N LEU A 63 -6.65 4.63 10.18
CA LEU A 63 -5.22 4.51 9.88
C LEU A 63 -4.95 3.13 9.28
N THR A 64 -4.51 3.11 8.03
CA THR A 64 -4.22 1.88 7.29
C THR A 64 -2.81 1.91 6.71
N PRO A 65 -2.07 0.79 6.70
CA PRO A 65 -0.79 0.72 6.03
C PRO A 65 -0.95 0.86 4.51
N TRP A 66 0.12 1.25 3.83
CA TRP A 66 0.11 1.48 2.39
C TRP A 66 1.40 0.96 1.73
N PRO A 67 1.32 -0.05 0.84
CA PRO A 67 2.50 -0.68 0.27
C PRO A 67 3.25 0.25 -0.70
N TRP A 68 2.54 1.15 -1.37
CA TRP A 68 3.15 2.05 -2.36
C TRP A 68 3.73 3.29 -1.69
N THR A 69 4.69 3.08 -0.80
CA THR A 69 5.32 4.12 0.02
C THR A 69 6.83 4.10 -0.16
N VAL A 70 7.42 5.26 -0.41
CA VAL A 70 8.87 5.43 -0.52
C VAL A 70 9.32 6.48 0.47
N ASN A 71 10.38 6.20 1.20
CA ASN A 71 11.18 7.22 1.85
C ASN A 71 12.48 7.42 1.08
N MET A 72 12.61 8.55 0.41
CA MET A 72 13.81 8.91 -0.35
C MET A 72 14.64 9.87 0.49
N GLU A 73 15.64 9.33 1.21
CA GLU A 73 16.60 10.12 2.03
C GLU A 73 15.93 11.05 3.07
N GLY A 74 14.83 10.61 3.68
CA GLY A 74 14.05 11.37 4.66
C GLY A 74 12.77 12.00 4.07
N GLU A 75 12.62 12.01 2.74
CA GLU A 75 11.41 12.46 2.07
C GLU A 75 10.43 11.30 1.84
N GLY A 76 9.48 11.14 2.76
CA GLY A 76 8.38 10.19 2.65
C GLY A 76 7.34 10.60 1.59
N ARG A 77 6.91 9.65 0.76
CA ARG A 77 5.89 9.85 -0.27
C ARG A 77 5.00 8.61 -0.43
N TRP A 78 3.69 8.83 -0.50
CA TRP A 78 2.71 7.80 -0.86
C TRP A 78 2.32 7.92 -2.32
N PHE A 79 2.31 6.80 -3.03
CA PHE A 79 1.93 6.68 -4.43
C PHE A 79 0.55 6.03 -4.56
N PRO A 80 -0.21 6.30 -5.63
CA PRO A 80 -1.51 5.66 -5.84
C PRO A 80 -1.38 4.16 -6.12
N ASP A 81 -0.29 3.74 -6.74
CA ASP A 81 -0.07 2.36 -7.18
C ASP A 81 1.43 2.02 -7.26
N ARG A 82 1.71 0.73 -7.49
CA ARG A 82 3.07 0.21 -7.61
C ARG A 82 3.85 0.79 -8.78
N ALA A 83 3.19 1.02 -9.92
CA ALA A 83 3.86 1.49 -11.13
C ALA A 83 4.41 2.91 -10.94
N SER A 84 3.57 3.82 -10.45
CA SER A 84 3.97 5.20 -10.15
C SER A 84 5.05 5.29 -9.07
N MET A 85 5.04 4.37 -8.10
CA MET A 85 6.11 4.23 -7.12
C MET A 85 7.44 3.81 -7.77
N LEU A 86 7.42 2.76 -8.60
CA LEU A 86 8.62 2.24 -9.25
C LEU A 86 9.21 3.24 -10.26
N ASP A 87 8.38 3.97 -11.00
CA ASP A 87 8.83 5.05 -11.88
C ASP A 87 9.60 6.13 -11.10
N TYR A 88 9.08 6.52 -9.93
CA TYR A 88 9.76 7.47 -9.04
C TYR A 88 11.10 6.93 -8.54
N VAL A 89 11.14 5.69 -8.07
CA VAL A 89 12.37 5.06 -7.58
C VAL A 89 13.40 4.93 -8.71
N ALA A 90 12.99 4.44 -9.88
CA ALA A 90 13.86 4.27 -11.04
C ALA A 90 14.48 5.60 -11.48
N HIS A 91 13.69 6.68 -11.52
CA HIS A 91 14.19 8.03 -11.79
C HIS A 91 15.27 8.45 -10.79
N HIS A 92 15.08 8.21 -9.49
CA HIS A 92 16.07 8.54 -8.47
C HIS A 92 17.33 7.65 -8.52
N VAL A 93 17.17 6.35 -8.73
CA VAL A 93 18.27 5.41 -8.90
C VAL A 93 19.14 5.78 -10.10
N SER A 94 18.52 6.19 -11.23
CA SER A 94 19.27 6.66 -12.41
C SER A 94 20.13 7.91 -12.14
N ARG A 95 19.82 8.65 -11.07
CA ARG A 95 20.58 9.82 -10.60
C ARG A 95 21.53 9.52 -9.44
N GLY A 96 21.71 8.24 -9.11
CA GLY A 96 22.67 7.78 -8.11
C GLY A 96 22.10 7.57 -6.71
N ALA A 97 20.77 7.61 -6.53
CA ALA A 97 20.17 7.24 -5.24
C ALA A 97 20.44 5.77 -4.92
N THR A 98 21.00 5.50 -3.75
CA THR A 98 21.34 4.14 -3.30
C THR A 98 20.65 3.74 -2.00
N SER A 99 20.28 4.72 -1.16
CA SER A 99 19.65 4.52 0.14
C SER A 99 18.26 5.13 0.16
N PHE A 100 17.25 4.28 0.11
CA PHE A 100 15.85 4.64 0.22
C PHE A 100 15.08 3.44 0.76
N ASP A 101 13.92 3.71 1.35
CA ASP A 101 13.09 2.69 1.98
C ASP A 101 11.82 2.45 1.15
N LEU A 102 11.41 1.19 1.02
CA LEU A 102 10.26 0.79 0.23
C LEU A 102 9.26 -0.03 1.05
N GLY A 103 7.99 0.06 0.66
CA GLY A 103 7.00 -0.93 1.03
C GLY A 103 6.46 -0.80 2.45
N CYS A 104 5.61 -1.75 2.83
CA CYS A 104 4.86 -1.80 4.08
C CYS A 104 5.72 -1.66 5.35
N PHE A 105 6.98 -2.08 5.28
CA PHE A 105 7.94 -2.11 6.39
C PHE A 105 9.11 -1.14 6.23
N GLN A 106 9.09 -0.31 5.18
CA GLN A 106 10.18 0.63 4.88
C GLN A 106 11.55 -0.09 4.87
N ILE A 107 11.65 -1.17 4.08
CA ILE A 107 12.89 -1.93 3.94
C ILE A 107 13.89 -1.07 3.15
N ASN A 108 15.07 -0.85 3.73
CA ASN A 108 16.10 -0.03 3.11
C ASN A 108 16.83 -0.76 1.98
N HIS A 109 16.84 -0.19 0.78
CA HIS A 109 17.47 -0.75 -0.41
C HIS A 109 19.00 -0.88 -0.29
N ARG A 110 19.68 0.08 0.35
CA ARG A 110 21.15 0.03 0.48
C ARG A 110 21.61 -1.17 1.30
N TRP A 111 20.84 -1.56 2.31
CA TRP A 111 21.22 -2.62 3.23
C TRP A 111 20.66 -3.99 2.85
N HIS A 112 19.48 -4.02 2.24
CA HIS A 112 18.74 -5.26 2.00
C HIS A 112 18.43 -5.53 0.52
N GLY A 113 18.77 -4.62 -0.40
CA GLY A 113 18.44 -4.75 -1.83
C GLY A 113 18.95 -6.05 -2.46
N ASP A 114 20.11 -6.55 -2.04
CA ASP A 114 20.71 -7.79 -2.54
C ASP A 114 19.94 -9.07 -2.15
N ALA A 115 19.01 -8.98 -1.19
CA ALA A 115 18.11 -10.08 -0.85
C ALA A 115 16.96 -10.25 -1.86
N PHE A 116 16.79 -9.30 -2.77
CA PHE A 116 15.72 -9.27 -3.77
C PHE A 116 16.28 -9.41 -5.18
N ARG A 117 15.48 -9.99 -6.09
CA ARG A 117 15.90 -10.18 -7.49
C ARG A 117 15.89 -8.88 -8.28
N SER A 118 15.11 -7.89 -7.85
CA SER A 118 14.95 -6.59 -8.48
C SER A 118 14.24 -5.60 -7.54
N LEU A 119 14.21 -4.32 -7.92
CA LEU A 119 13.35 -3.32 -7.25
C LEU A 119 11.87 -3.66 -7.34
N ASP A 120 11.48 -4.33 -8.42
CA ASP A 120 10.13 -4.82 -8.63
C ASP A 120 9.79 -5.87 -7.55
N ASP A 121 10.67 -6.86 -7.38
CA ASP A 121 10.57 -7.90 -6.34
C ASP A 121 10.55 -7.29 -4.92
N MET A 122 11.42 -6.33 -4.65
CA MET A 122 11.47 -5.61 -3.36
C MET A 122 10.23 -4.76 -3.07
N ALA A 123 9.56 -4.28 -4.12
CA ALA A 123 8.34 -3.49 -4.01
C ALA A 123 7.08 -4.35 -3.85
N ASP A 124 7.16 -5.68 -4.01
CA ASP A 124 6.03 -6.57 -3.79
C ASP A 124 5.75 -6.72 -2.30
N PRO A 125 4.54 -6.38 -1.80
CA PRO A 125 4.22 -6.56 -0.40
C PRO A 125 4.01 -8.02 0.02
N GLU A 126 3.96 -9.01 -0.89
CA GLU A 126 3.67 -10.43 -0.56
C GLU A 126 4.77 -11.42 -0.94
#